data_AF-A0A8B3CQH2-F1
#
_entry.id   AF-A0A8B3CQH2-F1
#
_cell.length_a   1.000
_cell.length_b   1.000
_cell.length_c   1.000
_cell.angle_alpha   90.00
_cell.angle_beta   90.00
_cell.angle_gamma   90.00
#
_symmetry.space_group_name_H-M   'P 1'
#
loop_
_entity.id
_entity.type
_entity.pdbx_description
1 polymer ?
#
loop_
_entity_poly.entity_id
_entity_poly.type
_entity_poly.pdbx_seq_one_letter_code
_entity_poly.pdbx_strand_id
1 'polypeptide(L)'
;MEVPLTNLISSAEKLIRDKRSSVNGRTASAQEGQGSLDKTEFSSGLTSRYLKIQETLSSLQGEFSKEQMKLGILNEGNTPNSELINILFGETPLFRELSENPDMDQAVLKEQIQDKKNKLTDSIRNLEVESENIFSVGMLKGQENFSKSLEAITGKGVQMKQLSEKTIERLIKE
;
A
#
# COMPACT_ATOMS: atom_id res chain seq x y z
N MET A 1 2.38 -24.07 -4.11
CA MET A 1 3.67 -24.77 -3.96
C MET A 1 4.28 -24.30 -2.65
N GLU A 2 4.25 -25.13 -1.61
CA GLU A 2 4.94 -24.85 -0.35
C GLU A 2 6.43 -25.06 -0.57
N VAL A 3 7.23 -23.99 -0.44
CA VAL A 3 8.68 -24.11 -0.46
C VAL A 3 9.09 -24.57 0.93
N PRO A 4 9.64 -25.79 1.11
CA PRO A 4 9.94 -26.32 2.43
C PRO A 4 10.96 -25.42 3.14
N LEU A 5 10.68 -25.10 4.41
CA LEU A 5 11.49 -24.24 5.29
C LEU A 5 12.99 -24.59 5.30
N THR A 6 13.32 -25.84 5.02
CA THR A 6 14.70 -26.35 4.90
C THR A 6 15.50 -25.67 3.79
N ASN A 7 14.84 -25.29 2.68
CA ASN A 7 15.48 -24.60 1.55
C ASN A 7 15.72 -23.12 1.85
N LEU A 8 14.87 -22.52 2.69
CA LEU A 8 15.00 -21.12 3.14
C LEU A 8 16.16 -20.98 4.14
N ILE A 9 16.26 -21.92 5.09
CA ILE A 9 17.35 -21.97 6.07
C ILE A 9 18.70 -22.22 5.39
N SER A 10 18.74 -23.14 4.41
CA SER A 10 19.97 -23.42 3.65
C SER A 10 20.43 -22.21 2.82
N SER A 11 19.50 -21.44 2.26
CA SER A 11 19.82 -20.18 1.56
C SER A 11 20.33 -19.10 2.51
N ALA A 12 19.75 -18.99 3.71
CA ALA A 12 20.18 -18.02 4.71
C ALA A 12 21.57 -18.35 5.28
N GLU A 13 21.87 -19.62 5.55
CA GLU A 13 23.20 -20.03 6.01
C GLU A 13 24.29 -19.80 4.96
N LYS A 14 24.01 -20.07 3.68
CA LYS A 14 24.96 -19.84 2.59
C LYS A 14 25.32 -18.36 2.47
N LEU A 15 24.33 -17.48 2.63
CA LEU A 15 24.49 -16.02 2.53
C LEU A 15 25.28 -15.43 3.70
N ILE A 16 25.17 -16.02 4.90
CA ILE A 16 25.97 -15.63 6.08
C ILE A 16 27.41 -16.13 5.95
N ARG A 17 27.61 -17.33 5.37
CA ARG A 17 28.95 -17.92 5.19
C ARG A 17 29.78 -17.14 4.16
N ASP A 18 29.16 -16.74 3.05
CA ASP A 18 29.84 -15.95 1.99
C ASP A 18 30.34 -14.59 2.51
N LYS A 19 29.65 -13.97 3.48
CA LYS A 19 30.10 -12.72 4.11
C LYS A 19 31.27 -12.89 5.09
N ARG A 20 31.47 -14.10 5.65
CA ARG A 20 32.59 -14.36 6.56
C ARG A 20 33.87 -14.78 5.81
N SER A 21 33.75 -15.33 4.60
CA SER A 21 34.89 -15.65 3.75
C SER A 21 35.46 -14.47 2.97
N SER A 22 34.74 -13.35 2.85
CA SER A 22 35.19 -12.18 2.09
C SER A 22 36.06 -11.19 2.87
N VAL A 23 36.37 -11.47 4.15
CA VAL A 23 37.28 -10.65 4.97
C VAL A 23 38.58 -11.42 5.17
N ASN A 24 39.44 -11.42 4.15
CA ASN A 24 40.88 -11.43 4.33
C ASN A 24 41.60 -11.06 3.02
N GLY A 25 41.99 -9.79 2.94
CA GLY A 25 43.17 -9.33 2.21
C GLY A 25 43.06 -9.16 0.69
N ARG A 26 42.77 -7.93 0.24
CA ARG A 26 43.61 -7.22 -0.73
C ARG A 26 43.07 -5.81 -1.02
N THR A 27 43.93 -4.83 -0.81
CA THR A 27 43.87 -3.49 -1.38
C THR A 27 43.88 -3.56 -2.91
N ALA A 28 42.85 -3.04 -3.56
CA ALA A 28 42.92 -2.56 -4.94
C ALA A 28 41.79 -1.54 -5.19
N SER A 29 42.20 -0.39 -5.69
CA SER A 29 41.42 0.77 -6.11
C SER A 29 40.29 0.46 -7.10
N ALA A 30 39.28 1.33 -7.08
CA ALA A 30 38.16 1.50 -8.02
C ALA A 30 36.86 0.74 -7.69
N GLN A 31 35.99 1.38 -6.88
CA GLN A 31 34.55 1.14 -6.94
C GLN A 31 33.69 2.28 -6.37
N GLU A 32 34.05 3.55 -6.61
CA GLU A 32 33.18 4.69 -6.27
C GLU A 32 32.07 4.95 -7.31
N GLY A 33 32.14 4.31 -8.49
CA GLY A 33 31.17 4.53 -9.59
C GLY A 33 29.97 3.56 -9.65
N GLN A 34 30.07 2.36 -9.06
CA GLN A 34 29.00 1.34 -9.16
C GLN A 34 27.96 1.42 -8.05
N GLY A 35 28.33 1.88 -6.85
CA GLY A 35 27.40 1.98 -5.72
C GLY A 35 26.42 3.16 -5.79
N SER A 36 26.68 4.16 -6.66
CA SER A 36 25.80 5.34 -6.82
C SER A 36 24.65 5.08 -7.80
N LEU A 37 24.93 4.39 -8.91
CA LEU A 37 23.92 3.95 -9.89
C LEU A 37 22.91 2.99 -9.26
N ASP A 38 23.40 1.99 -8.53
CA ASP A 38 22.56 0.98 -7.85
C ASP A 38 21.65 1.60 -6.78
N LYS A 39 22.15 2.61 -6.05
CA LYS A 39 21.33 3.39 -5.10
C LYS A 39 20.25 4.22 -5.78
N THR A 40 20.51 4.71 -6.99
CA THR A 40 19.57 5.56 -7.75
C THR A 40 18.46 4.71 -8.35
N GLU A 41 18.78 3.54 -8.92
CA GLU A 41 17.80 2.56 -9.42
C GLU A 41 16.97 1.95 -8.28
N PHE A 42 17.61 1.67 -7.14
CA PHE A 42 16.89 1.23 -5.94
C PHE A 42 15.90 2.29 -5.45
N SER A 43 16.32 3.56 -5.36
CA SER A 43 15.42 4.64 -4.94
C SER A 43 14.28 4.87 -5.92
N SER A 44 14.53 4.84 -7.23
CA SER A 44 13.49 5.07 -8.25
C SER A 44 12.47 3.93 -8.27
N GLY A 45 12.91 2.67 -8.11
CA GLY A 45 12.04 1.51 -7.97
C GLY A 45 11.16 1.57 -6.72
N LEU A 46 11.74 1.96 -5.57
CA LEU A 46 10.96 2.15 -4.34
C LEU A 46 9.96 3.29 -4.45
N THR A 47 10.36 4.42 -5.04
CA THR A 47 9.46 5.56 -5.26
C THR A 47 8.29 5.18 -6.16
N SER A 48 8.54 4.48 -7.27
CA SER A 48 7.48 4.01 -8.16
C SER A 48 6.49 3.08 -7.44
N ARG A 49 7.00 2.14 -6.64
CA ARG A 49 6.16 1.25 -5.84
C ARG A 49 5.34 2.00 -4.79
N TYR A 50 5.96 2.96 -4.09
CA TYR A 50 5.28 3.82 -3.11
C TYR A 50 4.11 4.58 -3.76
N LEU A 51 4.33 5.21 -4.91
CA LEU A 51 3.29 5.97 -5.61
C LEU A 51 2.14 5.08 -6.09
N LYS A 52 2.45 3.91 -6.66
CA LYS A 52 1.43 2.93 -7.05
C LYS A 52 0.57 2.50 -5.85
N ILE A 53 1.17 2.34 -4.68
CA ILE A 53 0.44 2.04 -3.44
C ILE A 53 -0.46 3.21 -3.05
N GLN A 54 0.03 4.45 -3.12
CA GLN A 54 -0.77 5.65 -2.82
C GLN A 54 -1.97 5.81 -3.77
N GLU A 55 -1.78 5.56 -5.06
CA GLU A 55 -2.87 5.54 -6.06
C GLU A 55 -3.90 4.46 -5.72
N THR A 56 -3.43 3.24 -5.42
CA THR A 56 -4.30 2.12 -5.05
C THR A 56 -5.06 2.40 -3.75
N LEU A 57 -4.39 2.95 -2.73
CA LEU A 57 -5.01 3.36 -1.48
C LEU A 57 -6.10 4.40 -1.70
N SER A 58 -5.85 5.41 -2.53
CA SER A 58 -6.83 6.44 -2.87
C SER A 58 -8.07 5.83 -3.54
N SER A 59 -7.87 4.88 -4.46
CA SER A 59 -8.97 4.14 -5.10
C SER A 59 -9.78 3.34 -4.08
N LEU A 60 -9.11 2.55 -3.23
CA LEU A 60 -9.77 1.71 -2.23
C LEU A 60 -10.51 2.52 -1.17
N GLN A 61 -9.97 3.67 -0.75
CA GLN A 61 -10.62 4.59 0.17
C GLN A 61 -11.89 5.20 -0.45
N GLY A 62 -11.86 5.50 -1.75
CA GLY A 62 -13.04 5.91 -2.52
C GLY A 62 -14.11 4.82 -2.54
N GLU A 63 -13.74 3.58 -2.81
CA GLU A 63 -14.67 2.44 -2.75
C GLU A 63 -15.23 2.20 -1.35
N PHE A 64 -14.38 2.26 -0.32
CA PHE A 64 -14.80 2.13 1.08
C PHE A 64 -15.83 3.20 1.45
N SER A 65 -15.62 4.44 1.02
CA SER A 65 -16.56 5.54 1.26
C SER A 65 -17.92 5.28 0.61
N LYS A 66 -17.96 4.70 -0.60
CA LYS A 66 -19.20 4.27 -1.26
C LYS A 66 -19.92 3.20 -0.44
N GLU A 67 -19.21 2.16 0.00
CA GLU A 67 -19.82 1.08 0.79
C GLU A 67 -20.32 1.58 2.17
N GLN A 68 -19.61 2.52 2.81
CA GLN A 68 -20.08 3.18 4.03
C GLN A 68 -21.36 3.98 3.80
N MET A 69 -21.44 4.73 2.68
CA MET A 69 -22.63 5.47 2.31
C MET A 69 -23.83 4.54 2.07
N LYS A 70 -23.62 3.42 1.37
CA LYS A 70 -24.67 2.41 1.17
C LYS A 70 -25.21 1.89 2.50
N LEU A 71 -24.32 1.53 3.44
CA LEU A 71 -24.74 1.08 4.77
C LEU A 71 -25.46 2.18 5.54
N GLY A 72 -25.04 3.43 5.44
CA GLY A 72 -25.74 4.57 6.04
C GLY A 72 -27.21 4.60 5.63
N ILE A 73 -27.45 4.60 4.31
CA ILE A 73 -28.80 4.60 3.73
C ILE A 73 -29.61 3.37 4.16
N LEU A 74 -29.01 2.17 4.07
CA LEU A 74 -29.69 0.92 4.46
C LEU A 74 -29.95 0.82 5.98
N ASN A 75 -29.22 1.55 6.81
CA ASN A 75 -29.40 1.60 8.26
C ASN A 75 -30.47 2.60 8.70
N GLU A 76 -30.68 3.69 7.94
CA GLU A 76 -31.73 4.68 8.20
C GLU A 76 -33.12 4.06 8.02
N GLY A 77 -33.25 3.06 7.15
CA GLY A 77 -34.43 2.20 7.02
C GLY A 77 -35.61 2.88 6.30
N ASN A 78 -36.38 2.05 5.58
CA ASN A 78 -37.61 2.39 4.83
C ASN A 78 -37.47 2.83 3.37
N THR A 79 -36.27 2.90 2.79
CA THR A 79 -36.14 3.17 1.35
C THR A 79 -36.37 1.88 0.55
N PRO A 80 -37.41 1.80 -0.30
CA PRO A 80 -37.62 0.63 -1.14
C PRO A 80 -36.54 0.52 -2.23
N ASN A 81 -36.30 -0.69 -2.73
CA ASN A 81 -35.27 -0.93 -3.76
C ASN A 81 -35.48 -0.06 -5.01
N SER A 82 -36.72 0.21 -5.39
CA SER A 82 -37.08 1.10 -6.51
C SER A 82 -36.55 2.53 -6.36
N GLU A 83 -36.40 3.01 -5.12
CA GLU A 83 -35.83 4.32 -4.82
C GLU A 83 -34.32 4.26 -4.69
N LEU A 84 -33.78 3.19 -4.09
CA LEU A 84 -32.33 2.96 -3.95
C LEU A 84 -31.61 2.92 -5.30
N ILE A 85 -32.22 2.34 -6.33
CA ILE A 85 -31.66 2.27 -7.70
C ILE A 85 -31.39 3.67 -8.28
N ASN A 86 -32.14 4.68 -7.86
CA ASN A 86 -32.00 6.05 -8.36
C ASN A 86 -30.97 6.88 -7.58
N ILE A 87 -30.41 6.35 -6.48
CA ILE A 87 -29.39 7.05 -5.71
C ILE A 87 -28.06 6.99 -6.46
N LEU A 88 -27.47 8.16 -6.68
CA LEU A 88 -26.21 8.30 -7.40
C LEU A 88 -25.07 8.68 -6.46
N PHE A 89 -23.87 8.21 -6.80
CA PHE A 89 -22.60 8.72 -6.29
C PHE A 89 -21.87 9.40 -7.44
N GLY A 90 -21.89 10.74 -7.45
CA GLY A 90 -21.52 11.51 -8.63
C GLY A 90 -22.48 11.22 -9.78
N GLU A 91 -21.96 10.72 -10.89
CA GLU A 91 -22.74 10.38 -12.09
C GLU A 91 -23.07 8.87 -12.18
N THR A 92 -22.66 8.07 -11.19
CA THR A 92 -22.82 6.60 -11.22
C THR A 92 -23.85 6.10 -10.21
N PRO A 93 -24.62 5.02 -10.51
CA PRO A 93 -25.52 4.41 -9.54
C PRO A 93 -24.78 3.93 -8.30
N LEU A 94 -25.24 4.33 -7.12
CA LEU A 94 -24.68 3.91 -5.85
C LEU A 94 -24.96 2.41 -5.63
N PHE A 95 -26.21 1.98 -5.82
CA PHE A 95 -26.64 0.58 -5.68
C PHE A 95 -26.73 -0.13 -7.03
N ARG A 96 -25.58 -0.33 -7.68
CA ARG A 96 -25.52 -1.07 -8.95
C ARG A 96 -26.06 -2.49 -8.82
N GLU A 97 -25.86 -3.12 -7.68
CA GLU A 97 -26.33 -4.48 -7.38
C GLU A 97 -27.87 -4.60 -7.54
N LEU A 98 -28.60 -3.53 -7.23
CA LEU A 98 -30.05 -3.47 -7.40
C LEU A 98 -30.49 -3.15 -8.83
N SER A 99 -29.62 -2.54 -9.65
CA SER A 99 -29.89 -2.40 -11.09
C SER A 99 -29.80 -3.76 -11.81
N GLU A 100 -28.92 -4.63 -11.34
CA GLU A 100 -28.72 -5.99 -11.87
C GLU A 100 -29.74 -6.98 -11.30
N ASN A 101 -30.17 -6.80 -10.04
CA ASN A 101 -31.19 -7.61 -9.40
C ASN A 101 -32.13 -6.77 -8.50
N PRO A 102 -33.22 -6.21 -9.07
CA PRO A 102 -34.13 -5.29 -8.37
C PRO A 102 -34.86 -5.91 -7.16
N ASP A 103 -35.10 -7.22 -7.21
CA ASP A 103 -35.85 -7.96 -6.19
C ASP A 103 -34.95 -8.57 -5.09
N MET A 104 -33.68 -8.14 -5.02
CA MET A 104 -32.75 -8.60 -3.99
C MET A 104 -33.24 -8.21 -2.58
N ASP A 105 -33.20 -9.17 -1.67
CA ASP A 105 -33.48 -8.92 -0.24
C ASP A 105 -32.47 -7.90 0.33
N GLN A 106 -32.99 -6.84 0.95
CA GLN A 106 -32.17 -5.79 1.56
C GLN A 106 -31.29 -6.32 2.70
N ALA A 107 -31.71 -7.37 3.41
CA ALA A 107 -30.88 -7.99 4.43
C ALA A 107 -29.63 -8.64 3.82
N VAL A 108 -29.81 -9.35 2.70
CA VAL A 108 -28.72 -9.98 1.94
C VAL A 108 -27.82 -8.91 1.31
N LEU A 109 -28.40 -7.86 0.72
CA LEU A 109 -27.64 -6.74 0.17
C LEU A 109 -26.77 -6.07 1.24
N LYS A 110 -27.33 -5.83 2.43
CA LYS A 110 -26.62 -5.24 3.57
C LYS A 110 -25.46 -6.12 4.03
N GLU A 111 -25.65 -7.43 4.09
CA GLU A 111 -24.60 -8.39 4.42
C GLU A 111 -23.47 -8.35 3.38
N GLN A 112 -23.79 -8.38 2.09
CA GLN A 112 -22.80 -8.31 1.01
C GLN A 112 -21.98 -7.01 1.06
N ILE A 113 -22.64 -5.87 1.29
CA ILE A 113 -21.97 -4.57 1.43
C ILE A 113 -21.06 -4.56 2.67
N GLN A 114 -21.53 -5.11 3.79
CA GLN A 114 -20.74 -5.19 5.02
C GLN A 114 -19.51 -6.08 4.86
N ASP A 115 -19.62 -7.21 4.17
CA ASP A 115 -18.50 -8.09 3.84
C ASP A 115 -17.49 -7.41 2.91
N LYS A 116 -17.98 -6.72 1.88
CA LYS A 116 -17.13 -5.97 0.96
C LYS A 116 -16.37 -4.87 1.68
N LYS A 117 -17.05 -4.13 2.56
CA LYS A 117 -16.44 -3.10 3.42
C LYS A 117 -15.35 -3.66 4.34
N ASN A 118 -15.57 -4.84 4.92
CA ASN A 118 -14.57 -5.52 5.76
C ASN A 118 -13.32 -5.88 4.93
N LYS A 119 -13.51 -6.49 3.75
CA LYS A 119 -12.41 -6.79 2.81
C LYS A 119 -11.63 -5.54 2.37
N LEU A 120 -12.34 -4.44 2.11
CA LEU A 120 -11.72 -3.15 1.79
C LEU A 120 -10.91 -2.63 2.98
N THR A 121 -11.43 -2.74 4.20
CA THR A 121 -10.73 -2.33 5.43
C THR A 121 -9.41 -3.09 5.59
N ASP A 122 -9.43 -4.41 5.41
CA ASP A 122 -8.22 -5.23 5.51
C ASP A 122 -7.21 -4.90 4.40
N SER A 123 -7.69 -4.68 3.17
CA SER A 123 -6.85 -4.33 2.03
C SER A 123 -6.19 -2.96 2.19
N ILE A 124 -6.95 -1.96 2.65
CA ILE A 124 -6.43 -0.62 2.97
C ILE A 124 -5.35 -0.73 4.05
N ARG A 125 -5.64 -1.43 5.15
CA ARG A 125 -4.68 -1.59 6.26
C ARG A 125 -3.38 -2.25 5.81
N ASN A 126 -3.46 -3.30 4.99
CA ASN A 126 -2.28 -3.99 4.47
C ASN A 126 -1.42 -3.06 3.59
N LEU A 127 -2.06 -2.26 2.73
CA LEU A 127 -1.35 -1.31 1.86
C LEU A 127 -0.81 -0.10 2.64
N GLU A 128 -1.47 0.34 3.70
CA GLU A 128 -0.93 1.37 4.60
C GLU A 128 0.36 0.89 5.28
N VAL A 129 0.38 -0.35 5.78
CA VAL A 129 1.58 -0.97 6.34
C VAL A 129 2.68 -1.13 5.29
N GLU A 130 2.35 -1.59 4.08
CA GLU A 130 3.32 -1.69 2.98
C GLU A 130 3.90 -0.32 2.60
N SER A 131 3.04 0.70 2.53
CA SER A 131 3.42 2.08 2.26
C SER A 131 4.39 2.60 3.32
N GLU A 132 4.09 2.40 4.60
CA GLU A 132 4.95 2.82 5.71
C GLU A 132 6.30 2.10 5.67
N ASN A 133 6.32 0.80 5.38
CA ASN A 133 7.54 0.02 5.24
C ASN A 133 8.41 0.53 4.09
N ILE A 134 7.83 0.75 2.91
CA ILE A 134 8.57 1.26 1.74
C ILE A 134 9.12 2.65 2.02
N PHE A 135 8.30 3.52 2.62
CA PHE A 135 8.72 4.86 3.01
C PHE A 135 9.92 4.79 3.97
N SER A 136 9.83 3.98 5.01
CA SER A 136 10.88 3.82 6.02
C SER A 136 12.18 3.29 5.41
N VAL A 137 12.09 2.29 4.54
CA VAL A 137 13.25 1.76 3.80
C VAL A 137 13.86 2.82 2.88
N GLY A 138 13.03 3.60 2.18
CA GLY A 138 13.48 4.71 1.34
C GLY A 138 14.24 5.77 2.13
N MET A 139 13.72 6.16 3.29
CA MET A 139 14.37 7.10 4.19
C MET A 139 15.69 6.57 4.77
N LEU A 140 15.74 5.29 5.18
CA LEU A 140 16.93 4.70 5.78
C LEU A 140 18.06 4.42 4.78
N LYS A 141 17.74 3.98 3.56
CA LYS A 141 18.75 3.49 2.60
C LYS A 141 19.19 4.54 1.57
N GLY A 142 18.43 5.61 1.39
CA GLY A 142 18.74 6.60 0.37
C GLY A 142 17.85 7.83 0.43
N GLN A 143 17.72 8.45 1.62
CA GLN A 143 16.85 9.60 1.89
C GLN A 143 16.90 10.65 0.77
N GLU A 144 18.09 11.15 0.41
CA GLU A 144 18.19 12.20 -0.60
C GLU A 144 17.68 11.75 -1.97
N ASN A 145 18.05 10.56 -2.42
CA ASN A 145 17.67 10.07 -3.74
C ASN A 145 16.19 9.67 -3.78
N PHE A 146 15.66 9.11 -2.69
CA PHE A 146 14.26 8.74 -2.53
C PHE A 146 13.37 9.99 -2.47
N SER A 147 13.73 10.99 -1.66
CA SER A 147 13.01 12.27 -1.57
C SER A 147 13.06 13.04 -2.90
N LYS A 148 14.23 13.14 -3.54
CA LYS A 148 14.37 13.77 -4.87
C LYS A 148 13.54 13.03 -5.93
N SER A 149 13.54 11.70 -5.91
CA SER A 149 12.73 10.88 -6.84
C SER A 149 11.24 11.06 -6.59
N LEU A 150 10.81 11.14 -5.32
CA LEU A 150 9.43 11.45 -4.96
C LEU A 150 9.05 12.83 -5.48
N GLU A 151 9.80 13.88 -5.14
CA GLU A 151 9.54 15.25 -5.59
C GLU A 151 9.49 15.39 -7.13
N ALA A 152 10.38 14.69 -7.83
CA ALA A 152 10.43 14.69 -9.28
C ALA A 152 9.18 14.05 -9.91
N ILE A 153 8.65 12.99 -9.31
CA ILE A 153 7.50 12.26 -9.85
C ILE A 153 6.17 12.88 -9.38
N THR A 154 6.11 13.39 -8.15
CA THR A 154 4.88 13.98 -7.59
C THR A 154 4.62 15.42 -8.04
N GLY A 155 5.59 16.07 -8.66
CA GLY A 155 5.60 17.53 -8.79
C GLY A 155 5.72 18.19 -7.40
N LYS A 156 6.04 19.50 -7.38
CA LYS A 156 6.30 20.30 -6.16
C LYS A 156 5.09 20.50 -5.21
N GLY A 157 4.21 19.52 -5.03
CA GLY A 157 2.91 19.71 -4.37
C GLY A 157 2.38 18.56 -3.52
N VAL A 158 3.06 17.41 -3.41
CA VAL A 158 2.58 16.35 -2.51
C VAL A 158 3.07 16.60 -1.10
N GLN A 159 2.15 16.96 -0.21
CA GLN A 159 2.40 16.99 1.23
C GLN A 159 2.70 15.56 1.70
N MET A 160 3.98 15.23 1.77
CA MET A 160 4.45 14.05 2.49
C MET A 160 3.88 14.13 3.91
N LYS A 161 3.14 13.10 4.33
CA LYS A 161 2.61 13.00 5.69
C LYS A 161 3.82 13.13 6.62
N GLN A 162 3.96 14.27 7.30
CA GLN A 162 5.09 14.50 8.20
C GLN A 162 5.00 13.44 9.29
N LEU A 163 5.91 12.47 9.25
CA LEU A 163 6.03 11.51 10.35
C LEU A 163 6.38 12.31 11.60
N SER A 164 5.63 12.09 12.67
CA SER A 164 5.94 12.72 13.95
C SER A 164 7.37 12.35 14.36
N GLU A 165 8.12 13.27 14.97
CA GLU A 165 9.49 13.01 15.46
C GLU A 165 9.56 11.74 16.32
N LYS A 166 8.49 11.42 17.07
CA LYS A 166 8.39 10.20 17.88
C LYS A 166 8.44 8.91 17.05
N THR A 167 7.87 8.92 15.85
CA THR A 167 7.90 7.76 14.93
C THR A 167 9.30 7.56 14.37
N ILE A 168 9.98 8.67 14.03
CA ILE A 168 11.35 8.66 13.51
C ILE A 168 12.34 8.21 14.60
N GLU A 169 12.21 8.71 15.83
CA GLU A 169 13.07 8.29 16.95
C GLU A 169 12.95 6.79 17.26
N ARG A 170 11.75 6.22 17.08
CA ARG A 170 11.52 4.79 17.30
C ARG A 170 12.19 3.92 16.24
N LEU A 171 12.24 4.40 15.00
CA LEU A 171 12.89 3.73 13.87
C LEU A 171 14.43 3.78 13.92
N ILE A 172 15.01 4.77 14.63
CA ILE A 172 16.47 4.97 14.72
C ILE A 172 17.08 4.23 15.93
N LYS A 173 16.27 3.85 16.92
CA LYS A 173 16.74 3.23 18.19
C LYS A 173 16.74 1.69 18.20
N GLU A 174 16.42 1.04 17.09
CA GLU A 174 16.68 -0.41 16.88
C GLU A 174 17.97 -0.61 16.07
#